data_AF-A0A443SNP0-F1
#
_entry.id   AF-A0A443SNP0-F1
#
_cell.length_a   1.000
_cell.length_b   1.000
_cell.length_c   1.000
_cell.angle_alpha   90.00
_cell.angle_beta   90.00
_cell.angle_gamma   90.00
#
_symmetry.space_group_name_H-M   'P 1'
#
loop_
_entity.id
_entity.type
_entity.pdbx_description
1 polymer ?
#
loop_
_entity_poly.entity_id
_entity_poly.type
_entity_poly.pdbx_seq_one_letter_code
_entity_poly.pdbx_strand_id
1 'polypeptide(L)'
;MRVVTVLLFFVLSQINCELSSIAPPKETTDKDAVDSNLTSNVTEINTNDVSVRENPQESKDNSVIVDRNKEHEKVFESIINSHFPKQHETVASSNVVSTPVVLPQTVTVAKDANIVNNNVSTQHPLVVHDSIGTKILLYTQSNPVTAEVLVPGDPSTINKISSFRSEKPLRVIIHGSFDGLDNGHWMTDMKDKFLQRDDENVILCDWSKGASANLPDQRMTNIRMLGSKVADVLKDFIKLKNVKPEDIHVIAHSLGTFAADVIGRQIQNLGRISALDPGGPNFDVLPIDMRLDSSDALFVDAIHTDVENTSLSLYGRGTAVAVGHMDFFPNGGSNQPGCNVQRFEDLIIRPIGEGVRRFVACHHYRAIDYFMETILPTSSNCLMLAYKCDNYTNYLDGKCASCDKSGIDCAEMGFKSIDYFKDDDKMPKKFYITTNRRKPYCRKLSINTNFK
;
A
#
# COMPACT_ATOMS: atom_id res chain seq x y z
N MET A 1 0.95 17.87 11.17
CA MET A 1 2.33 18.40 11.31
C MET A 1 3.31 17.38 11.88
N ARG A 2 3.14 16.88 13.11
CA ARG A 2 4.14 15.99 13.77
C ARG A 2 4.49 14.69 13.02
N VAL A 3 3.53 14.03 12.37
CA VAL A 3 3.78 12.77 11.62
C VAL A 3 4.61 13.01 10.35
N VAL A 4 4.34 14.09 9.62
CA VAL A 4 5.14 14.50 8.45
C VAL A 4 6.55 14.83 8.91
N THR A 5 6.72 15.55 10.02
CA THR A 5 8.03 15.87 10.58
C THR A 5 8.83 14.61 10.94
N VAL A 6 8.22 13.63 11.63
CA VAL A 6 8.91 12.37 11.99
C VAL A 6 9.29 11.59 10.74
N LEU A 7 8.37 11.38 9.80
CA LEU A 7 8.68 10.68 8.55
C LEU A 7 9.73 11.44 7.71
N LEU A 8 9.72 12.77 7.73
CA LEU A 8 10.70 13.60 7.03
C LEU A 8 12.09 13.48 7.66
N PHE A 9 12.19 13.40 8.99
CA PHE A 9 13.46 13.07 9.67
C PHE A 9 13.98 11.69 9.25
N PHE A 10 13.11 10.69 9.13
CA PHE A 10 13.49 9.37 8.62
C PHE A 10 13.90 9.40 7.15
N VAL A 11 13.22 10.17 6.30
CA VAL A 11 13.60 10.39 4.89
C VAL A 11 14.99 11.02 4.81
N LEU A 12 15.25 12.08 5.58
CA LEU A 12 16.57 12.74 5.64
C LEU A 12 17.66 11.78 6.13
N SER A 13 17.34 10.91 7.10
CA SER A 13 18.27 9.88 7.57
C SER A 13 18.57 8.80 6.52
N GLN A 14 17.57 8.36 5.74
CA GLN A 14 17.79 7.39 4.66
C GLN A 14 18.57 7.98 3.50
N ILE A 15 18.29 9.24 3.14
CA ILE A 15 19.07 9.99 2.15
C ILE A 15 20.54 10.07 2.56
N ASN A 16 20.82 10.46 3.82
CA ASN A 16 22.19 10.53 4.33
C ASN A 16 22.88 9.17 4.34
N CYS A 17 22.15 8.08 4.59
CA CYS A 17 22.69 6.73 4.57
C CYS A 17 23.05 6.28 3.13
N GLU A 18 22.17 6.53 2.15
CA GLU A 18 22.44 6.25 0.72
C GLU A 18 23.55 7.14 0.15
N LEU A 19 23.70 8.39 0.62
CA LEU A 19 24.83 9.25 0.25
C LEU A 19 26.15 8.75 0.86
N SER A 20 26.12 8.19 2.07
CA SER A 20 27.31 7.66 2.74
C SER A 20 27.82 6.32 2.19
N SER A 21 26.99 5.58 1.43
CA SER A 21 27.36 4.30 0.80
C SER A 21 27.97 4.46 -0.60
N ILE A 22 28.01 5.69 -1.13
CA ILE A 22 28.74 6.04 -2.35
C ILE A 22 30.22 6.23 -1.99
N ALA A 23 31.03 5.18 -2.15
CA ALA A 23 32.47 5.28 -1.95
C ALA A 23 33.08 6.29 -2.95
N PRO A 24 34.00 7.17 -2.53
CA PRO A 24 34.71 8.03 -3.47
C PRO A 24 35.57 7.18 -4.42
N PRO A 25 35.77 7.61 -5.68
CA PRO A 25 36.65 6.90 -6.60
C PRO A 25 38.06 6.85 -6.01
N LYS A 26 38.68 5.66 -5.99
CA LYS A 26 40.09 5.52 -5.63
C LYS A 26 40.93 6.29 -6.65
N GLU A 27 41.58 7.36 -6.21
CA GLU A 27 42.68 7.98 -6.95
C GLU A 27 43.87 7.00 -6.96
N THR A 28 44.11 6.35 -8.09
CA THR A 28 45.40 5.71 -8.37
C THR A 28 46.38 6.80 -8.75
N THR A 29 47.21 7.22 -7.79
CA THR A 29 48.42 7.98 -8.07
C THR A 29 49.51 6.98 -8.47
N ASP A 30 49.81 6.92 -9.75
CA ASP A 30 50.96 6.18 -10.28
C ASP A 30 52.17 7.11 -10.23
N LYS A 31 53.09 6.84 -9.29
CA LYS A 31 54.44 7.40 -9.28
C LYS A 31 55.42 6.34 -8.82
N ASP A 32 56.35 6.05 -9.72
CA ASP A 32 57.70 5.53 -9.52
C ASP A 32 57.86 4.09 -9.04
N ALA A 33 58.11 3.19 -9.99
CA ALA A 33 59.14 2.15 -9.84
C ALA A 33 59.69 1.76 -11.22
N VAL A 34 60.80 2.41 -11.58
CA VAL A 34 61.79 1.91 -12.53
C VAL A 34 62.50 0.74 -11.84
N ASP A 35 62.45 -0.48 -12.38
CA ASP A 35 63.68 -1.20 -12.66
C ASP A 35 63.54 -2.35 -13.67
N SER A 36 64.62 -2.47 -14.42
CA SER A 36 65.07 -3.40 -15.46
C SER A 36 64.59 -4.86 -15.44
N ASN A 37 64.20 -5.36 -16.62
CA ASN A 37 64.91 -6.47 -17.27
C ASN A 37 64.53 -6.66 -18.74
N LEU A 38 65.57 -6.72 -19.58
CA LEU A 38 65.56 -7.03 -21.00
C LEU A 38 65.13 -8.49 -21.27
N THR A 39 64.40 -8.76 -22.36
CA THR A 39 64.93 -9.35 -23.62
C THR A 39 63.83 -9.97 -24.49
N SER A 40 63.89 -9.65 -25.80
CA SER A 40 63.48 -10.48 -26.98
C SER A 40 62.00 -10.88 -27.12
N ASN A 41 61.29 -10.78 -28.24
CA ASN A 41 61.60 -10.62 -29.66
C ASN A 41 60.41 -9.95 -30.35
N VAL A 42 60.70 -9.07 -31.32
CA VAL A 42 59.77 -8.63 -32.36
C VAL A 42 60.05 -9.46 -33.61
N THR A 43 59.02 -9.96 -34.27
CA THR A 43 59.06 -10.22 -35.72
C THR A 43 57.72 -9.85 -36.34
N GLU A 44 57.85 -9.24 -37.52
CA GLU A 44 56.92 -8.42 -38.27
C GLU A 44 55.79 -9.16 -39.00
N ILE A 45 54.61 -8.52 -38.99
CA ILE A 45 53.82 -8.05 -40.14
C ILE A 45 53.51 -9.07 -41.27
N ASN A 46 52.21 -9.30 -41.49
CA ASN A 46 51.66 -9.23 -42.85
C ASN A 46 50.16 -8.86 -42.85
N THR A 47 49.84 -7.80 -43.58
CA THR A 47 48.49 -7.31 -43.91
C THR A 47 47.99 -7.97 -45.18
N ASN A 48 46.70 -8.31 -45.26
CA ASN A 48 45.83 -8.06 -46.42
C ASN A 48 44.37 -8.48 -46.15
N ASP A 49 43.49 -7.58 -46.59
CA ASP A 49 42.05 -7.45 -46.34
C ASP A 49 41.14 -8.55 -46.90
N VAL A 50 40.04 -8.83 -46.19
CA VAL A 50 38.69 -8.89 -46.81
C VAL A 50 37.68 -8.25 -45.84
N SER A 51 37.06 -7.17 -46.32
CA SER A 51 36.00 -6.38 -45.70
C SER A 51 34.65 -7.10 -45.65
N VAL A 52 33.98 -7.11 -44.49
CA VAL A 52 32.51 -7.11 -44.41
C VAL A 52 32.07 -6.10 -43.35
N ARG A 53 31.06 -5.32 -43.73
CA ARG A 53 30.52 -4.12 -43.09
C ARG A 53 30.01 -4.37 -41.66
N GLU A 54 30.53 -3.60 -40.69
CA GLU A 54 29.83 -3.28 -39.45
C GLU A 54 29.42 -1.79 -39.45
N ASN A 55 28.17 -1.55 -39.10
CA ASN A 55 27.55 -0.23 -38.93
C ASN A 55 27.60 0.14 -37.43
N PRO A 56 27.60 1.43 -37.05
CA PRO A 56 28.33 1.91 -35.88
C PRO A 56 27.46 2.19 -34.63
N GLN A 57 28.19 2.48 -33.53
CA GLN A 57 27.78 3.17 -32.30
C GLN A 57 27.17 2.34 -31.17
N GLU A 58 28.03 1.58 -30.51
CA GLU A 58 28.07 1.53 -29.05
C GLU A 58 29.14 2.50 -28.53
N SER A 59 28.78 3.26 -27.50
CA SER A 59 29.61 4.13 -26.62
C SER A 59 29.25 5.62 -26.67
N LYS A 60 28.38 6.01 -25.72
CA LYS A 60 28.39 7.26 -24.93
C LYS A 60 27.05 7.37 -24.20
N ASP A 61 26.94 6.78 -23.02
CA ASP A 61 25.85 7.18 -22.10
C ASP A 61 26.11 6.88 -20.60
N ASN A 62 27.38 6.86 -20.17
CA ASN A 62 27.72 6.73 -18.75
C ASN A 62 28.10 8.04 -18.05
N SER A 63 28.16 9.18 -18.77
CA SER A 63 28.48 10.49 -18.16
C SER A 63 27.25 11.35 -17.88
N VAL A 64 26.08 11.06 -18.46
CA VAL A 64 24.87 11.90 -18.32
C VAL A 64 24.04 11.55 -17.08
N ILE A 65 24.18 10.33 -16.54
CA ILE A 65 23.41 9.86 -15.37
C ILE A 65 23.97 10.44 -14.06
N VAL A 66 25.29 10.67 -13.97
CA VAL A 66 25.94 11.21 -12.77
C VAL A 66 25.62 12.72 -12.59
N ASP A 67 25.42 13.45 -13.69
CA ASP A 67 25.18 14.89 -13.64
C ASP A 67 23.74 15.25 -13.22
N ARG A 68 22.75 14.43 -13.61
CA ARG A 68 21.35 14.65 -13.20
C ARG A 68 21.14 14.48 -11.70
N ASN A 69 21.87 13.58 -11.05
CA ASN A 69 21.77 13.42 -9.59
C ASN A 69 22.25 14.66 -8.82
N LYS A 70 23.29 15.36 -9.33
CA LYS A 70 23.78 16.62 -8.74
C LYS A 70 22.86 17.81 -8.98
N GLU A 71 22.15 17.84 -10.11
CA GLU A 71 21.12 18.88 -10.33
C GLU A 71 19.90 18.68 -9.42
N HIS A 72 19.47 17.44 -9.21
CA HIS A 72 18.39 17.12 -8.27
C HIS A 72 18.76 17.44 -6.81
N GLU A 73 20.02 17.25 -6.43
CA GLU A 73 20.58 17.63 -5.12
C GLU A 73 20.53 19.16 -4.89
N LYS A 74 20.87 19.97 -5.90
CA LYS A 74 20.80 21.44 -5.81
C LYS A 74 19.37 21.95 -5.74
N VAL A 75 18.44 21.35 -6.49
CA VAL A 75 17.01 21.68 -6.41
C VAL A 75 16.45 21.33 -5.03
N PHE A 76 16.85 20.18 -4.48
CA PHE A 76 16.46 19.72 -3.15
C PHE A 76 16.97 20.64 -2.02
N GLU A 77 18.26 21.01 -2.04
CA GLU A 77 18.84 21.97 -1.10
C GLU A 77 18.19 23.36 -1.21
N SER A 78 17.81 23.80 -2.41
CA SER A 78 17.09 25.05 -2.62
C SER A 78 15.68 25.02 -2.02
N ILE A 79 14.99 23.87 -2.04
CA ILE A 79 13.66 23.70 -1.45
C ILE A 79 13.75 23.68 0.09
N ILE A 80 14.74 23.00 0.66
CA ILE A 80 15.01 22.96 2.10
C ILE A 80 15.30 24.38 2.63
N ASN A 81 16.22 25.11 1.98
CA ASN A 81 16.66 26.42 2.45
C ASN A 81 15.61 27.53 2.24
N SER A 82 14.69 27.39 1.29
CA SER A 82 13.60 28.36 1.09
C SER A 82 12.46 28.23 2.10
N HIS A 83 12.29 27.05 2.72
CA HIS A 83 11.18 26.78 3.63
C HIS A 83 11.59 26.72 5.12
N PHE A 84 12.89 26.60 5.42
CA PHE A 84 13.41 26.57 6.79
C PHE A 84 14.75 27.34 6.92
N PRO A 85 14.72 28.67 7.06
CA PRO A 85 15.95 29.44 7.29
C PRO A 85 16.57 29.07 8.66
N LYS A 86 17.87 28.78 8.67
CA LYS A 86 18.63 28.40 9.87
C LYS A 86 18.54 29.49 10.94
N GLN A 87 18.01 29.16 12.13
CA GLN A 87 18.18 30.00 13.32
C GLN A 87 19.46 29.55 14.06
N HIS A 88 20.32 30.52 14.35
CA HIS A 88 21.49 30.33 15.21
C HIS A 88 21.03 30.36 16.68
N GLU A 89 21.22 29.26 17.41
CA GLU A 89 21.19 29.26 18.88
C GLU A 89 22.57 28.93 19.44
N THR A 90 23.02 29.79 20.34
CA THR A 90 24.28 29.69 21.11
C THR A 90 24.15 28.67 22.25
N VAL A 91 25.12 27.76 22.33
CA VAL A 91 25.24 26.73 23.36
C VAL A 91 25.77 27.32 24.68
N ALA A 92 25.14 26.98 25.80
CA ALA A 92 25.75 27.07 27.13
C ALA A 92 25.70 25.69 27.81
N SER A 93 26.86 25.23 28.27
CA SER A 93 27.12 23.93 28.89
C SER A 93 26.75 23.89 30.37
N SER A 94 26.21 22.77 30.86
CA SER A 94 26.45 22.33 32.24
C SER A 94 26.32 20.81 32.41
N ASN A 95 27.17 20.29 33.28
CA ASN A 95 27.68 18.92 33.38
C ASN A 95 26.70 17.86 33.92
N VAL A 96 26.93 16.62 33.49
CA VAL A 96 26.28 15.38 33.94
C VAL A 96 27.07 14.78 35.10
N VAL A 97 26.39 14.36 36.18
CA VAL A 97 26.87 13.32 37.11
C VAL A 97 25.76 12.30 37.31
N SER A 98 26.12 11.04 37.14
CA SER A 98 25.27 9.84 37.10
C SER A 98 25.24 9.11 38.45
N THR A 99 24.05 8.66 38.89
CA THR A 99 23.89 7.55 39.87
C THR A 99 22.56 6.80 39.66
N PRO A 100 22.47 5.50 40.05
CA PRO A 100 21.59 4.51 39.43
C PRO A 100 20.21 4.32 40.08
N VAL A 101 19.32 3.68 39.30
CA VAL A 101 17.91 3.37 39.57
C VAL A 101 17.73 2.20 40.55
N VAL A 102 16.81 2.36 41.51
CA VAL A 102 16.27 1.28 42.36
C VAL A 102 14.74 1.32 42.27
N LEU A 103 14.11 0.19 41.89
CA LEU A 103 12.66 -0.02 41.96
C LEU A 103 12.22 -0.35 43.40
N PRO A 104 10.98 -0.01 43.77
CA PRO A 104 10.24 -0.87 44.69
C PRO A 104 8.84 -1.26 44.22
N GLN A 105 8.44 -2.42 44.76
CA GLN A 105 7.24 -3.20 44.53
C GLN A 105 6.00 -2.67 45.27
N THR A 106 4.84 -3.03 44.72
CA THR A 106 3.50 -3.29 45.32
C THR A 106 3.17 -2.77 46.73
N VAL A 107 2.06 -2.01 46.86
CA VAL A 107 1.24 -1.94 48.08
C VAL A 107 -0.26 -1.90 47.75
N THR A 108 -0.98 -2.53 48.67
CA THR A 108 -2.35 -3.04 48.81
C THR A 108 -3.53 -2.06 48.82
N VAL A 109 -4.70 -2.66 48.57
CA VAL A 109 -6.09 -2.17 48.74
C VAL A 109 -6.38 -1.64 50.15
N ALA A 110 -7.11 -0.52 50.22
CA ALA A 110 -7.88 -0.13 51.41
C ALA A 110 -9.31 0.29 51.00
N LYS A 111 -10.28 -0.16 51.79
CA LYS A 111 -11.72 0.10 51.69
C LYS A 111 -12.11 1.37 52.46
N ASP A 112 -13.31 1.83 52.11
CA ASP A 112 -14.24 2.69 52.85
C ASP A 112 -14.25 4.20 52.54
N ALA A 113 -15.35 4.65 51.92
CA ALA A 113 -16.21 5.70 52.46
C ALA A 113 -17.56 5.73 51.72
N ASN A 114 -18.65 5.51 52.46
CA ASN A 114 -20.02 5.83 52.06
C ASN A 114 -20.24 7.35 52.10
N ILE A 115 -20.75 7.93 51.01
CA ILE A 115 -21.52 9.19 51.05
C ILE A 115 -22.74 9.02 50.16
N VAL A 116 -23.92 9.03 50.78
CA VAL A 116 -25.21 9.27 50.12
C VAL A 116 -25.43 10.77 50.12
N ASN A 117 -25.67 11.37 48.95
CA ASN A 117 -26.75 12.36 48.79
C ASN A 117 -27.08 12.62 47.33
N ASN A 118 -28.39 12.61 47.08
CA ASN A 118 -29.08 12.85 45.83
C ASN A 118 -28.69 14.18 45.19
N ASN A 119 -28.54 14.20 43.86
CA ASN A 119 -29.03 15.31 43.04
C ASN A 119 -29.27 14.86 41.60
N VAL A 120 -30.49 15.14 41.15
CA VAL A 120 -30.99 14.99 39.78
C VAL A 120 -30.04 15.73 38.83
N SER A 121 -29.48 15.02 37.86
CA SER A 121 -28.81 15.64 36.71
C SER A 121 -29.48 15.15 35.44
N THR A 122 -30.06 16.11 34.74
CA THR A 122 -30.71 16.03 33.44
C THR A 122 -29.95 15.13 32.48
N GLN A 123 -30.62 14.13 31.90
CA GLN A 123 -30.12 13.41 30.73
C GLN A 123 -30.00 14.39 29.56
N HIS A 124 -28.83 15.00 29.43
CA HIS A 124 -28.36 15.42 28.12
C HIS A 124 -28.09 14.15 27.32
N PRO A 125 -28.55 14.03 26.06
CA PRO A 125 -28.12 12.95 25.20
C PRO A 125 -26.59 12.95 25.21
N LEU A 126 -25.99 11.83 25.61
CA LEU A 126 -24.55 11.63 25.44
C LEU A 126 -24.27 11.80 23.95
N VAL A 127 -23.80 12.97 23.54
CA VAL A 127 -23.16 13.15 22.24
C VAL A 127 -21.91 12.29 22.33
N VAL A 128 -21.99 11.05 21.83
CA VAL A 128 -20.84 10.18 21.71
C VAL A 128 -19.93 10.86 20.69
N HIS A 129 -18.98 11.65 21.19
CA HIS A 129 -17.96 12.24 20.35
C HIS A 129 -17.22 11.11 19.65
N ASP A 130 -17.21 11.14 18.32
CA ASP A 130 -16.44 10.17 17.56
C ASP A 130 -14.94 10.33 17.86
N SER A 131 -14.44 9.43 18.69
CA SER A 131 -13.05 9.42 19.15
C SER A 131 -12.07 9.19 18.00
N ILE A 132 -12.47 8.50 16.93
CA ILE A 132 -11.62 8.18 15.78
C ILE A 132 -11.87 9.06 14.56
N GLY A 133 -12.81 10.00 14.64
CA GLY A 133 -13.08 10.98 13.58
C GLY A 133 -13.54 10.34 12.27
N THR A 134 -14.45 9.37 12.37
CA THR A 134 -14.98 8.63 11.23
C THR A 134 -15.74 9.57 10.30
N LYS A 135 -15.48 9.48 9.01
CA LYS A 135 -16.33 10.04 7.96
C LYS A 135 -16.69 8.92 6.99
N ILE A 136 -17.97 8.70 6.76
CA ILE A 136 -18.49 7.75 5.77
C ILE A 136 -19.20 8.58 4.72
N LEU A 137 -18.62 8.61 3.51
CA LEU A 137 -18.94 9.59 2.49
C LEU A 137 -19.45 8.87 1.24
N LEU A 138 -20.72 9.08 0.89
CA LEU A 138 -21.34 8.50 -0.30
C LEU A 138 -21.17 9.42 -1.52
N TYR A 139 -20.68 8.82 -2.61
CA TYR A 139 -20.59 9.41 -3.93
C TYR A 139 -21.28 8.52 -4.95
N THR A 140 -21.84 9.16 -5.97
CA THR A 140 -22.44 8.54 -7.16
C THR A 140 -22.11 9.41 -8.37
N GLN A 141 -22.51 8.99 -9.57
CA GLN A 141 -22.44 9.79 -10.79
C GLN A 141 -23.20 11.12 -10.69
N SER A 142 -24.24 11.18 -9.86
CA SER A 142 -25.04 12.40 -9.68
C SER A 142 -24.41 13.40 -8.71
N ASN A 143 -23.49 12.94 -7.83
CA ASN A 143 -22.75 13.77 -6.89
C ASN A 143 -21.26 13.37 -6.81
N PRO A 144 -20.51 13.42 -7.94
CA PRO A 144 -19.15 12.87 -7.99
C PRO A 144 -18.15 13.70 -7.19
N VAL A 145 -18.48 14.96 -6.90
CA VAL A 145 -17.60 15.93 -6.21
C VAL A 145 -17.96 16.07 -4.72
N THR A 146 -19.24 16.24 -4.40
CA THR A 146 -19.70 16.52 -3.03
C THR A 146 -20.41 15.31 -2.45
N ALA A 147 -19.85 14.75 -1.38
CA ALA A 147 -20.42 13.58 -0.72
C ALA A 147 -21.73 13.88 0.02
N GLU A 148 -22.62 12.90 0.05
CA GLU A 148 -23.65 12.78 1.08
C GLU A 148 -23.03 12.08 2.31
N VAL A 149 -23.14 12.68 3.49
CA VAL A 149 -22.53 12.14 4.73
C VAL A 149 -23.46 11.12 5.37
N LEU A 150 -22.91 9.94 5.65
CA LEU A 150 -23.58 8.83 6.32
C LEU A 150 -23.13 8.79 7.78
N VAL A 151 -24.08 8.76 8.72
CA VAL A 151 -23.79 8.76 10.16
C VAL A 151 -24.15 7.39 10.75
N PRO A 152 -23.17 6.61 11.23
CA PRO A 152 -23.43 5.34 11.91
C PRO A 152 -24.40 5.51 13.08
N GLY A 153 -25.42 4.66 13.14
CA GLY A 153 -26.45 4.72 14.18
C GLY A 153 -27.51 5.82 13.99
N ASP A 154 -27.45 6.60 12.91
CA ASP A 154 -28.52 7.52 12.49
C ASP A 154 -29.06 7.14 11.09
N PRO A 155 -30.05 6.24 11.01
CA PRO A 155 -30.63 5.82 9.74
C PRO A 155 -31.35 6.95 9.00
N SER A 156 -31.61 8.10 9.65
CA SER A 156 -32.21 9.26 8.97
C SER A 156 -31.29 9.83 7.88
N THR A 157 -29.97 9.68 8.03
CA THR A 157 -29.00 10.07 7.01
C THR A 157 -29.18 9.27 5.73
N ILE A 158 -29.36 7.96 5.85
CA ILE A 158 -29.62 7.05 4.73
C ILE A 158 -31.00 7.31 4.12
N ASN A 159 -32.03 7.60 4.91
CA ASN A 159 -33.35 7.92 4.35
C ASN A 159 -33.35 9.17 3.48
N LYS A 160 -32.53 10.17 3.84
CA LYS A 160 -32.44 11.46 3.13
C LYS A 160 -31.59 11.42 1.86
N ILE A 161 -30.76 10.38 1.66
CA ILE A 161 -29.94 10.29 0.45
C ILE A 161 -30.82 10.19 -0.79
N SER A 162 -30.53 11.05 -1.76
CA SER A 162 -31.27 11.13 -3.03
C SER A 162 -30.44 10.62 -4.21
N SER A 163 -29.12 10.61 -4.06
CA SER A 163 -28.18 10.19 -5.11
C SER A 163 -28.11 8.68 -5.26
N PHE A 164 -28.31 7.94 -4.17
CA PHE A 164 -28.14 6.49 -4.09
C PHE A 164 -29.09 5.72 -5.01
N ARG A 165 -28.58 4.67 -5.64
CA ARG A 165 -29.34 3.76 -6.50
C ARG A 165 -29.20 2.32 -6.04
N SER A 166 -30.27 1.74 -5.51
CA SER A 166 -30.27 0.39 -4.93
C SER A 166 -30.01 -0.73 -5.93
N GLU A 167 -30.31 -0.48 -7.21
CA GLU A 167 -30.08 -1.41 -8.32
C GLU A 167 -28.63 -1.41 -8.83
N LYS A 168 -27.78 -0.53 -8.29
CA LYS A 168 -26.38 -0.38 -8.69
C LYS A 168 -25.45 -0.97 -7.64
N PRO A 169 -24.30 -1.52 -8.04
CA PRO A 169 -23.31 -2.02 -7.10
C PRO A 169 -22.88 -0.98 -6.07
N LEU A 170 -22.53 -1.43 -4.86
CA LEU A 170 -22.03 -0.58 -3.79
C LEU A 170 -20.57 -0.91 -3.48
N ARG A 171 -19.66 0.03 -3.75
CA ARG A 171 -18.23 -0.06 -3.42
C ARG A 171 -17.96 0.62 -2.10
N VAL A 172 -17.17 0.00 -1.23
CA VAL A 172 -16.74 0.57 0.05
C VAL A 172 -15.22 0.59 0.08
N ILE A 173 -14.61 1.77 0.12
CA ILE A 173 -13.14 1.94 0.07
C ILE A 173 -12.63 2.36 1.45
N ILE A 174 -11.69 1.58 1.99
CA ILE A 174 -11.15 1.77 3.35
C ILE A 174 -9.63 1.86 3.32
N HIS A 175 -9.08 2.95 3.87
CA HIS A 175 -7.63 3.15 3.97
C HIS A 175 -6.98 2.52 5.21
N GLY A 176 -5.64 2.54 5.22
CA GLY A 176 -4.79 1.98 6.27
C GLY A 176 -4.33 2.95 7.36
N SER A 177 -3.30 2.52 8.09
CA SER A 177 -2.61 3.33 9.11
C SER A 177 -1.92 4.55 8.50
N PHE A 178 -1.92 5.69 9.21
CA PHE A 178 -1.28 6.93 8.75
C PHE A 178 -1.75 7.40 7.35
N ASP A 179 -2.98 7.05 6.99
CA ASP A 179 -3.63 7.39 5.73
C ASP A 179 -4.96 8.12 5.97
N GLY A 180 -5.51 8.69 4.91
CA GLY A 180 -6.69 9.55 4.99
C GLY A 180 -6.94 10.35 3.73
N LEU A 181 -8.15 10.91 3.64
CA LEU A 181 -8.57 11.75 2.51
C LEU A 181 -7.75 13.02 2.35
N ASP A 182 -7.29 13.60 3.46
CA ASP A 182 -6.60 14.90 3.44
C ASP A 182 -5.10 14.78 3.12
N ASN A 183 -4.52 13.57 3.19
CA ASN A 183 -3.09 13.38 3.03
C ASN A 183 -2.71 12.50 1.84
N GLY A 184 -3.67 11.88 1.14
CA GLY A 184 -3.46 11.15 -0.12
C GLY A 184 -4.70 11.09 -1.00
N HIS A 185 -4.49 11.05 -2.32
CA HIS A 185 -5.58 11.13 -3.31
C HIS A 185 -6.07 9.78 -3.83
N TRP A 186 -5.43 8.67 -3.46
CA TRP A 186 -5.73 7.39 -4.09
C TRP A 186 -7.17 6.92 -3.88
N MET A 187 -7.80 7.21 -2.73
CA MET A 187 -9.19 6.84 -2.49
C MET A 187 -10.15 7.64 -3.39
N THR A 188 -9.90 8.94 -3.54
CA THR A 188 -10.70 9.80 -4.42
C THR A 188 -10.48 9.41 -5.88
N ASP A 189 -9.24 9.13 -6.29
CA ASP A 189 -8.90 8.67 -7.63
C ASP A 189 -9.56 7.31 -7.93
N MET A 190 -9.57 6.39 -6.96
CA MET A 190 -10.21 5.08 -7.10
C MET A 190 -11.72 5.22 -7.22
N LYS A 191 -12.34 6.06 -6.39
CA LYS A 191 -13.76 6.44 -6.51
C LYS A 191 -14.05 7.02 -7.89
N ASP A 192 -13.25 7.97 -8.37
CA ASP A 192 -13.45 8.57 -9.69
C ASP A 192 -13.33 7.53 -10.82
N LYS A 193 -12.42 6.55 -10.69
CA LYS A 193 -12.31 5.44 -11.65
C LYS A 193 -13.54 4.55 -11.68
N PHE A 194 -14.12 4.22 -10.52
CA PHE A 194 -15.39 3.49 -10.46
C PHE A 194 -16.50 4.29 -11.11
N LEU A 195 -16.64 5.56 -10.73
CA LEU A 195 -17.69 6.42 -11.25
C LEU A 195 -17.56 6.71 -12.76
N GLN A 196 -16.33 6.72 -13.28
CA GLN A 196 -16.04 6.83 -14.70
C GLN A 196 -16.39 5.55 -15.47
N ARG A 197 -16.21 4.38 -14.84
CA ARG A 197 -16.37 3.09 -15.50
C ARG A 197 -17.83 2.72 -15.68
N ASP A 198 -18.58 2.68 -14.59
CA ASP A 198 -19.92 2.13 -14.49
C ASP A 198 -20.77 2.97 -13.54
N ASP A 199 -22.09 2.99 -13.73
CA ASP A 199 -23.04 3.66 -12.82
C ASP A 199 -23.11 2.90 -11.48
N GLU A 200 -22.52 3.46 -10.42
CA GLU A 200 -22.22 2.76 -9.15
C GLU A 200 -22.34 3.69 -7.95
N ASN A 201 -22.57 3.11 -6.78
CA ASN A 201 -22.49 3.82 -5.50
C ASN A 201 -21.10 3.58 -4.90
N VAL A 202 -20.40 4.63 -4.48
CA VAL A 202 -19.07 4.52 -3.86
C VAL A 202 -19.06 5.21 -2.51
N ILE A 203 -18.75 4.45 -1.46
CA ILE A 203 -18.54 4.93 -0.10
C ILE A 203 -17.03 5.02 0.17
N LEU A 204 -16.57 6.19 0.59
CA LEU A 204 -15.23 6.38 1.16
C LEU A 204 -15.30 6.40 2.69
N CYS A 205 -14.47 5.60 3.33
CA CYS A 205 -14.36 5.52 4.80
C CYS A 205 -13.05 6.16 5.27
N ASP A 206 -13.14 7.38 5.82
CA ASP A 206 -12.01 8.10 6.43
C ASP A 206 -12.02 7.91 7.94
N TRP A 207 -10.89 7.44 8.48
CA TRP A 207 -10.64 7.29 9.91
C TRP A 207 -9.26 7.85 10.28
N SER A 208 -8.75 8.78 9.48
CA SER A 208 -7.39 9.36 9.59
C SER A 208 -6.97 9.79 10.99
N LYS A 209 -7.91 10.34 11.79
CA LYS A 209 -7.67 10.68 13.20
C LYS A 209 -7.35 9.43 14.04
N GLY A 210 -8.15 8.36 13.91
CA GLY A 210 -7.88 7.08 14.55
C GLY A 210 -6.66 6.35 13.99
N ALA A 211 -6.40 6.48 12.70
CA ALA A 211 -5.28 5.86 11.98
C ALA A 211 -3.91 6.43 12.37
N SER A 212 -3.92 7.64 12.93
CA SER A 212 -2.72 8.37 13.37
C SER A 212 -2.43 8.22 14.87
N ALA A 213 -3.18 7.37 15.59
CA ALA A 213 -2.90 7.10 17.00
C ALA A 213 -1.47 6.56 17.17
N ASN A 214 -0.75 6.98 18.21
CA ASN A 214 0.68 6.64 18.37
C ASN A 214 0.90 5.14 18.64
N LEU A 215 0.05 4.53 19.47
CA LEU A 215 0.16 3.14 19.88
C LEU A 215 -0.42 2.19 18.81
N PRO A 216 0.30 1.13 18.40
CA PRO A 216 -0.20 0.12 17.46
C PRO A 216 -1.53 -0.50 17.91
N ASP A 217 -1.66 -0.91 19.17
CA ASP A 217 -2.86 -1.55 19.70
C ASP A 217 -4.08 -0.62 19.68
N GLN A 218 -3.85 0.68 19.88
CA GLN A 218 -4.90 1.68 19.74
C GLN A 218 -5.37 1.78 18.29
N ARG A 219 -4.45 1.77 17.31
CA ARG A 219 -4.82 1.75 15.88
C ARG A 219 -5.63 0.50 15.54
N MET A 220 -5.23 -0.67 16.06
CA MET A 220 -5.96 -1.93 15.92
C MET A 220 -7.37 -1.87 16.53
N THR A 221 -7.53 -1.22 17.68
CA THR A 221 -8.85 -1.04 18.31
C THR A 221 -9.72 -0.08 17.50
N ASN A 222 -9.12 1.03 17.04
CA ASN A 222 -9.80 2.04 16.23
C ASN A 222 -10.30 1.47 14.90
N ILE A 223 -9.50 0.64 14.21
CA ILE A 223 -9.90 0.10 12.91
C ILE A 223 -11.02 -0.94 13.01
N ARG A 224 -11.05 -1.73 14.10
CA ARG A 224 -12.19 -2.62 14.38
C ARG A 224 -13.46 -1.83 14.69
N MET A 225 -13.34 -0.72 15.43
CA MET A 225 -14.46 0.18 15.67
C MET A 225 -14.97 0.82 14.37
N LEU A 226 -14.09 1.19 13.44
CA LEU A 226 -14.49 1.63 12.10
C LEU A 226 -15.27 0.53 11.38
N GLY A 227 -14.76 -0.71 11.38
CA GLY A 227 -15.44 -1.86 10.76
C GLY A 227 -16.87 -2.02 11.25
N SER A 228 -17.10 -1.98 12.57
CA SER A 228 -18.46 -2.05 13.15
C SER A 228 -19.34 -0.88 12.69
N LYS A 229 -18.81 0.35 12.70
CA LYS A 229 -19.57 1.54 12.25
C LYS A 229 -19.98 1.46 10.78
N VAL A 230 -19.08 0.97 9.92
CA VAL A 230 -19.37 0.76 8.50
C VAL A 230 -20.39 -0.36 8.33
N ALA A 231 -20.26 -1.47 9.07
CA ALA A 231 -21.22 -2.55 9.05
C ALA A 231 -22.64 -2.09 9.45
N ASP A 232 -22.77 -1.22 10.45
CA ASP A 232 -24.07 -0.65 10.85
C ASP A 232 -24.70 0.18 9.73
N VAL A 233 -23.92 1.02 9.05
CA VAL A 233 -24.38 1.77 7.87
C VAL A 233 -24.82 0.83 6.75
N LEU A 234 -24.06 -0.22 6.46
CA LEU A 234 -24.40 -1.18 5.40
C LEU A 234 -25.65 -1.99 5.74
N LYS A 235 -25.86 -2.39 7.01
CA LYS A 235 -27.10 -3.04 7.46
C LYS A 235 -28.31 -2.12 7.26
N ASP A 236 -28.17 -0.82 7.48
CA ASP A 236 -29.23 0.14 7.21
C ASP A 236 -29.49 0.29 5.70
N PHE A 237 -28.46 0.27 4.84
CA PHE A 237 -28.66 0.22 3.38
C PHE A 237 -29.41 -1.04 2.94
N ILE A 238 -29.03 -2.20 3.48
CA ILE A 238 -29.70 -3.48 3.20
C ILE A 238 -31.18 -3.39 3.62
N LYS A 239 -31.45 -2.90 4.82
CA LYS A 239 -32.80 -2.85 5.39
C LYS A 239 -33.70 -1.76 4.81
N LEU A 240 -33.17 -0.57 4.56
CA LEU A 240 -33.96 0.63 4.23
C LEU A 240 -33.94 0.95 2.73
N LYS A 241 -32.92 0.52 2.01
CA LYS A 241 -32.75 0.75 0.57
C LYS A 241 -32.79 -0.55 -0.24
N ASN A 242 -33.07 -1.70 0.39
CA ASN A 242 -33.12 -3.02 -0.26
C ASN A 242 -31.84 -3.37 -1.04
N VAL A 243 -30.68 -2.93 -0.53
CA VAL A 243 -29.39 -3.34 -1.08
C VAL A 243 -29.19 -4.83 -0.82
N LYS A 244 -28.84 -5.58 -1.85
CA LYS A 244 -28.47 -6.98 -1.70
C LYS A 244 -27.04 -7.05 -1.12
N PRO A 245 -26.79 -7.81 -0.05
CA PRO A 245 -25.44 -8.00 0.48
C PRO A 245 -24.43 -8.46 -0.58
N GLU A 246 -24.90 -9.24 -1.56
CA GLU A 246 -24.12 -9.81 -2.65
C GLU A 246 -23.62 -8.73 -3.64
N ASP A 247 -24.26 -7.56 -3.69
CA ASP A 247 -23.87 -6.44 -4.55
C ASP A 247 -22.88 -5.48 -3.86
N ILE A 248 -22.46 -5.78 -2.62
CA ILE A 248 -21.50 -4.98 -1.85
C ILE A 248 -20.08 -5.49 -2.07
N HIS A 249 -19.17 -4.59 -2.44
CA HIS A 249 -17.74 -4.86 -2.60
C HIS A 249 -16.92 -3.95 -1.70
N VAL A 250 -16.28 -4.53 -0.69
CA VAL A 250 -15.34 -3.83 0.21
C VAL A 250 -13.93 -3.93 -0.35
N ILE A 251 -13.25 -2.80 -0.51
CA ILE A 251 -11.87 -2.69 -0.98
C ILE A 251 -11.07 -2.02 0.13
N ALA A 252 -10.12 -2.74 0.70
CA ALA A 252 -9.45 -2.31 1.91
C ALA A 252 -7.94 -2.46 1.80
N HIS A 253 -7.20 -1.40 2.16
CA HIS A 253 -5.73 -1.39 2.14
C HIS A 253 -5.14 -1.49 3.54
N SER A 254 -4.05 -2.24 3.69
CA SER A 254 -3.26 -2.28 4.94
C SER A 254 -4.11 -2.67 6.16
N LEU A 255 -4.04 -1.92 7.27
CA LEU A 255 -4.91 -2.11 8.44
C LEU A 255 -6.41 -2.05 8.11
N GLY A 256 -6.82 -1.40 7.01
CA GLY A 256 -8.21 -1.37 6.56
C GLY A 256 -8.79 -2.77 6.37
N THR A 257 -7.97 -3.80 6.10
CA THR A 257 -8.45 -5.18 5.93
C THR A 257 -9.01 -5.76 7.22
N PHE A 258 -8.59 -5.28 8.40
CA PHE A 258 -9.24 -5.61 9.68
C PHE A 258 -10.63 -4.99 9.81
N ALA A 259 -10.91 -3.85 9.17
CA ALA A 259 -12.26 -3.34 9.09
C ALA A 259 -13.10 -4.20 8.14
N ALA A 260 -12.54 -4.63 7.01
CA ALA A 260 -13.21 -5.51 6.06
C ALA A 260 -13.59 -6.86 6.68
N ASP A 261 -12.68 -7.47 7.45
CA ASP A 261 -12.92 -8.65 8.28
C ASP A 261 -14.13 -8.46 9.23
N VAL A 262 -14.12 -7.37 10.02
CA VAL A 262 -15.24 -7.04 10.91
C VAL A 262 -16.56 -6.82 10.16
N ILE A 263 -16.52 -6.21 8.97
CA ILE A 263 -17.71 -6.01 8.12
C ILE A 263 -18.23 -7.36 7.61
N GLY A 264 -17.36 -8.22 7.07
CA GLY A 264 -17.70 -9.53 6.53
C GLY A 264 -18.40 -10.42 7.56
N ARG A 265 -17.89 -10.48 8.78
CA ARG A 265 -18.50 -11.24 9.88
C ARG A 265 -19.87 -10.73 10.32
N GLN A 266 -20.15 -9.46 10.07
CA GLN A 266 -21.41 -8.82 10.48
C GLN A 266 -22.45 -8.75 9.37
N ILE A 267 -22.08 -9.05 8.13
CA ILE A 267 -22.95 -9.00 6.95
C ILE A 267 -22.96 -10.38 6.30
N GLN A 268 -24.04 -11.12 6.53
CA GLN A 268 -24.25 -12.39 5.87
C GLN A 268 -24.32 -12.21 4.35
N ASN A 269 -23.67 -13.13 3.62
CA ASN A 269 -23.58 -13.12 2.14
C ASN A 269 -22.97 -11.83 1.56
N LEU A 270 -22.03 -11.19 2.28
CA LEU A 270 -21.28 -10.07 1.72
C LEU A 270 -20.67 -10.47 0.37
N GLY A 271 -20.90 -9.69 -0.68
CA GLY A 271 -20.53 -10.05 -2.05
C GLY A 271 -19.03 -10.25 -2.25
N ARG A 272 -18.24 -9.21 -1.97
CA ARG A 272 -16.80 -9.27 -2.22
C ARG A 272 -15.95 -8.48 -1.23
N ILE A 273 -14.78 -9.01 -0.88
CA ILE A 273 -13.69 -8.24 -0.25
C ILE A 273 -12.45 -8.31 -1.15
N SER A 274 -11.88 -7.15 -1.51
CA SER A 274 -10.54 -7.05 -2.09
C SER A 274 -9.56 -6.48 -1.07
N ALA A 275 -8.60 -7.30 -0.65
CA ALA A 275 -7.57 -6.95 0.31
C ALA A 275 -6.31 -6.47 -0.40
N LEU A 276 -5.97 -5.19 -0.24
CA LEU A 276 -4.82 -4.57 -0.86
C LEU A 276 -3.67 -4.55 0.16
N ASP A 277 -2.73 -5.46 -0.03
CA ASP A 277 -1.60 -5.73 0.83
C ASP A 277 -2.00 -5.90 2.32
N PRO A 278 -2.86 -6.89 2.61
CA PRO A 278 -3.30 -7.18 3.96
C PRO A 278 -2.09 -7.39 4.87
N GLY A 279 -2.14 -6.86 6.07
CA GLY A 279 -1.09 -7.05 7.06
C GLY A 279 -1.18 -6.05 8.20
N GLY A 280 -0.30 -6.21 9.19
CA GLY A 280 -0.32 -5.42 10.41
C GLY A 280 0.37 -6.14 11.56
N PRO A 281 0.47 -5.49 12.74
CA PRO A 281 1.08 -6.08 13.91
C PRO A 281 0.47 -7.45 14.21
N ASN A 282 1.33 -8.48 14.29
CA ASN A 282 0.95 -9.86 14.63
C ASN A 282 -0.02 -10.53 13.66
N PHE A 283 -0.26 -10.02 12.44
CA PHE A 283 -1.22 -10.59 11.50
C PHE A 283 -1.06 -12.11 11.31
N ASP A 284 0.18 -12.57 11.13
CA ASP A 284 0.49 -13.98 10.83
C ASP A 284 0.28 -14.93 12.01
N VAL A 285 0.24 -14.39 13.24
CA VAL A 285 0.03 -15.17 14.48
C VAL A 285 -1.37 -14.97 15.05
N LEU A 286 -2.18 -14.11 14.45
CA LEU A 286 -3.57 -13.96 14.86
C LEU A 286 -4.36 -15.22 14.48
N PRO A 287 -5.23 -15.70 15.39
CA PRO A 287 -6.22 -16.71 15.04
C PRO A 287 -7.02 -16.32 13.79
N ILE A 288 -7.49 -17.31 13.03
CA ILE A 288 -8.28 -17.08 11.81
C ILE A 288 -9.55 -16.27 12.11
N ASP A 289 -10.12 -16.44 13.30
CA ASP A 289 -11.26 -15.67 13.79
C ASP A 289 -10.89 -14.24 14.27
N MET A 290 -9.67 -13.76 14.01
CA MET A 290 -9.24 -12.39 14.35
C MET A 290 -8.55 -11.65 13.20
N ARG A 291 -8.57 -12.22 12.00
CA ARG A 291 -7.99 -11.67 10.78
C ARG A 291 -8.86 -12.04 9.58
N LEU A 292 -8.68 -11.30 8.49
CA LEU A 292 -9.39 -11.56 7.24
C LEU A 292 -9.12 -12.99 6.74
N ASP A 293 -10.18 -13.69 6.36
CA ASP A 293 -10.12 -14.98 5.67
C ASP A 293 -11.21 -15.12 4.59
N SER A 294 -11.12 -16.17 3.79
CA SER A 294 -12.06 -16.45 2.69
C SER A 294 -13.53 -16.52 3.10
N SER A 295 -13.84 -16.82 4.36
CA SER A 295 -15.21 -16.92 4.88
C SER A 295 -15.90 -15.57 5.13
N ASP A 296 -15.15 -14.46 5.09
CA ASP A 296 -15.70 -13.12 5.35
C ASP A 296 -16.55 -12.55 4.21
N ALA A 297 -16.52 -13.16 3.02
CA ALA A 297 -17.38 -12.80 1.88
C ALA A 297 -17.60 -13.99 0.94
N LEU A 298 -18.59 -13.89 0.05
CA LEU A 298 -18.78 -14.85 -1.04
C LEU A 298 -17.54 -14.94 -1.93
N PHE A 299 -16.83 -13.82 -2.11
CA PHE A 299 -15.55 -13.81 -2.79
C PHE A 299 -14.53 -12.89 -2.09
N VAL A 300 -13.38 -13.43 -1.70
CA VAL A 300 -12.25 -12.66 -1.18
C VAL A 300 -11.05 -12.79 -2.12
N ASP A 301 -10.51 -11.67 -2.58
CA ASP A 301 -9.27 -11.64 -3.35
C ASP A 301 -8.23 -10.70 -2.71
N ALA A 302 -6.96 -11.08 -2.75
CA ALA A 302 -5.89 -10.33 -2.10
C ALA A 302 -4.72 -10.04 -3.04
N ILE A 303 -4.13 -8.85 -2.93
CA ILE A 303 -2.90 -8.47 -3.66
C ILE A 303 -1.80 -8.23 -2.64
N HIS A 304 -0.79 -9.08 -2.63
CA HIS A 304 0.33 -9.04 -1.71
C HIS A 304 1.54 -8.39 -2.39
N THR A 305 2.04 -7.29 -1.84
CA THR A 305 3.13 -6.49 -2.44
C THR A 305 4.29 -6.20 -1.52
N ASP A 306 4.14 -6.39 -0.21
CA ASP A 306 5.15 -6.09 0.80
C ASP A 306 5.30 -7.18 1.89
N VAL A 307 5.45 -8.44 1.47
CA VAL A 307 5.42 -9.63 2.36
C VAL A 307 6.74 -9.97 3.05
N GLU A 308 7.79 -9.16 2.90
CA GLU A 308 9.13 -9.50 3.37
C GLU A 308 9.24 -9.47 4.90
N ASN A 309 9.34 -10.67 5.50
CA ASN A 309 9.41 -10.90 6.94
C ASN A 309 10.87 -10.99 7.45
N THR A 310 11.71 -9.98 7.17
CA THR A 310 13.00 -9.92 7.87
C THR A 310 12.77 -9.32 9.26
N SER A 311 13.31 -9.95 10.31
CA SER A 311 13.15 -9.52 11.72
C SER A 311 13.74 -8.14 12.05
N LEU A 312 14.38 -7.50 11.06
CA LEU A 312 14.90 -6.12 11.09
C LEU A 312 14.08 -5.16 10.21
N SER A 313 13.07 -5.67 9.50
CA SER A 313 12.18 -4.86 8.68
C SER A 313 11.18 -4.13 9.57
N LEU A 314 11.47 -2.87 9.82
CA LEU A 314 10.44 -1.87 10.11
C LEU A 314 9.49 -1.64 8.90
N TYR A 315 9.69 -2.36 7.77
CA TYR A 315 9.20 -1.98 6.45
C TYR A 315 8.21 -2.97 5.83
N GLY A 316 8.26 -4.27 6.13
CA GLY A 316 7.30 -5.27 5.62
C GLY A 316 5.95 -5.12 6.32
N ARG A 317 4.99 -4.52 5.62
CA ARG A 317 3.65 -4.23 6.17
C ARG A 317 2.61 -5.28 5.78
N GLY A 318 2.86 -6.08 4.75
CA GLY A 318 1.96 -7.09 4.23
C GLY A 318 2.24 -8.50 4.77
N THR A 319 1.27 -9.41 4.66
CA THR A 319 1.40 -10.83 5.05
C THR A 319 1.75 -11.71 3.84
N ALA A 320 2.56 -12.75 4.05
CA ALA A 320 2.75 -13.83 3.07
C ALA A 320 1.66 -14.93 3.16
N VAL A 321 0.83 -14.87 4.20
CA VAL A 321 -0.27 -15.82 4.42
C VAL A 321 -1.40 -15.48 3.46
N ALA A 322 -1.89 -16.50 2.76
CA ALA A 322 -3.08 -16.37 1.92
C ALA A 322 -4.31 -16.11 2.80
N VAL A 323 -5.10 -15.10 2.43
CA VAL A 323 -6.27 -14.63 3.17
C VAL A 323 -7.55 -14.71 2.35
N GLY A 324 -7.47 -14.98 1.04
CA GLY A 324 -8.63 -15.00 0.16
C GLY A 324 -8.91 -16.37 -0.46
N HIS A 325 -9.89 -16.38 -1.36
CA HIS A 325 -10.03 -17.44 -2.36
C HIS A 325 -8.92 -17.33 -3.41
N MET A 326 -8.52 -16.10 -3.75
CA MET A 326 -7.50 -15.81 -4.75
C MET A 326 -6.48 -14.79 -4.24
N ASP A 327 -5.23 -15.23 -4.05
CA ASP A 327 -4.15 -14.42 -3.50
C ASP A 327 -3.07 -14.21 -4.56
N PHE A 328 -2.91 -12.96 -4.98
CA PHE A 328 -1.98 -12.54 -6.01
C PHE A 328 -0.69 -12.00 -5.39
N PHE A 329 0.46 -12.52 -5.83
CA PHE A 329 1.79 -12.14 -5.38
C PHE A 329 2.60 -11.54 -6.55
N PRO A 330 2.26 -10.32 -7.02
CA PRO A 330 3.01 -9.63 -8.05
C PRO A 330 4.48 -9.50 -7.65
N ASN A 331 5.37 -9.88 -8.56
CA ASN A 331 6.82 -9.88 -8.39
C ASN A 331 7.28 -10.68 -7.15
N GLY A 332 6.57 -11.76 -6.83
CA GLY A 332 6.82 -12.61 -5.66
C GLY A 332 6.29 -12.03 -4.35
N GLY A 333 5.64 -10.87 -4.40
CA GLY A 333 4.98 -10.24 -3.27
C GLY A 333 5.86 -9.38 -2.35
N SER A 334 7.15 -9.20 -2.64
CA SER A 334 8.04 -8.38 -1.81
C SER A 334 8.66 -7.23 -2.60
N ASN A 335 9.46 -7.53 -3.62
CA ASN A 335 10.31 -6.54 -4.28
C ASN A 335 9.64 -5.97 -5.54
N GLN A 336 8.81 -4.95 -5.35
CA GLN A 336 8.05 -4.33 -6.44
C GLN A 336 8.95 -3.45 -7.33
N PRO A 337 8.93 -3.65 -8.67
CA PRO A 337 9.68 -2.84 -9.60
C PRO A 337 9.39 -1.34 -9.41
N GLY A 338 10.43 -0.54 -9.21
CA GLY A 338 10.33 0.93 -9.04
C GLY A 338 10.60 1.46 -7.65
N CYS A 339 10.39 0.64 -6.64
CA CYS A 339 10.47 1.10 -5.26
C CYS A 339 11.90 1.29 -4.74
N ASN A 340 12.88 0.56 -5.26
CA ASN A 340 14.28 0.66 -4.80
C ASN A 340 15.06 1.85 -5.39
N VAL A 341 14.64 2.39 -6.54
CA VAL A 341 15.48 3.36 -7.30
C VAL A 341 14.70 4.60 -7.77
N GLN A 342 13.36 4.59 -7.80
CA GLN A 342 12.53 5.73 -8.27
C GLN A 342 11.56 6.29 -7.23
N ARG A 343 11.56 5.76 -6.00
CA ARG A 343 10.74 6.30 -4.90
C ARG A 343 11.00 7.79 -4.61
N PHE A 344 12.16 8.31 -5.00
CA PHE A 344 12.50 9.73 -4.90
C PHE A 344 11.63 10.64 -5.78
N GLU A 345 11.13 10.16 -6.92
CA GLU A 345 10.25 10.95 -7.78
C GLU A 345 8.95 11.31 -7.05
N ASP A 346 8.44 10.40 -6.21
CA ASP A 346 7.22 10.64 -5.43
C ASP A 346 7.38 11.82 -4.44
N LEU A 347 8.59 12.13 -3.96
CA LEU A 347 8.84 13.31 -3.12
C LEU A 347 8.68 14.62 -3.90
N ILE A 348 8.85 14.59 -5.22
CA ILE A 348 8.85 15.77 -6.09
C ILE A 348 7.47 15.97 -6.73
N ILE A 349 6.86 14.89 -7.23
CA ILE A 349 5.68 14.97 -8.09
C ILE A 349 4.36 14.86 -7.31
N ARG A 350 4.39 14.56 -6.02
CA ARG A 350 3.20 14.36 -5.17
C ARG A 350 3.16 15.36 -4.01
N PRO A 351 1.99 15.63 -3.43
CA PRO A 351 1.89 16.38 -2.19
C PRO A 351 2.80 15.78 -1.11
N ILE A 352 3.44 16.62 -0.30
CA ILE A 352 4.49 16.23 0.66
C ILE A 352 4.10 15.02 1.50
N GLY A 353 2.87 15.01 2.06
CA GLY A 353 2.38 13.90 2.88
C GLY A 353 2.27 12.57 2.12
N GLU A 354 1.81 12.61 0.87
CA GLU A 354 1.71 11.43 0.01
C GLU A 354 3.09 10.98 -0.49
N GLY A 355 3.92 11.93 -0.93
CA GLY A 355 5.27 11.67 -1.42
C GLY A 355 6.17 11.01 -0.37
N VAL A 356 6.16 11.52 0.86
CA VAL A 356 6.92 10.94 1.98
C VAL A 356 6.45 9.53 2.31
N ARG A 357 5.14 9.26 2.29
CA ARG A 357 4.60 7.93 2.58
C ARG A 357 4.94 6.93 1.49
N ARG A 358 4.79 7.31 0.21
CA ARG A 358 5.21 6.47 -0.91
C ARG A 358 6.73 6.26 -0.93
N PHE A 359 7.53 7.24 -0.50
CA PHE A 359 8.96 7.05 -0.34
C PHE A 359 9.31 5.94 0.67
N VAL A 360 8.66 5.96 1.85
CA VAL A 360 8.96 5.01 2.93
C VAL A 360 8.28 3.65 2.71
N ALA A 361 7.12 3.61 2.06
CA ALA A 361 6.28 2.41 1.96
C ALA A 361 5.88 2.09 0.50
N CYS A 362 6.74 2.37 -0.48
CA CYS A 362 6.42 2.21 -1.91
C CYS A 362 5.85 0.81 -2.23
N HIS A 363 6.49 -0.25 -1.72
CA HIS A 363 6.05 -1.64 -1.92
C HIS A 363 4.61 -1.83 -1.46
N HIS A 364 4.28 -1.32 -0.27
CA HIS A 364 2.96 -1.40 0.32
C HIS A 364 1.86 -0.68 -0.48
N TYR A 365 2.19 0.44 -1.12
CA TYR A 365 1.24 1.19 -1.96
C TYR A 365 1.05 0.59 -3.37
N ARG A 366 1.88 -0.38 -3.78
CA ARG A 366 1.76 -1.01 -5.10
C ARG A 366 0.49 -1.82 -5.26
N ALA A 367 -0.05 -2.41 -4.20
CA ALA A 367 -1.32 -3.11 -4.27
C ALA A 367 -2.46 -2.16 -4.70
N ILE A 368 -2.48 -0.93 -4.19
CA ILE A 368 -3.42 0.12 -4.62
C ILE A 368 -3.20 0.46 -6.09
N ASP A 369 -1.95 0.73 -6.47
CA ASP A 369 -1.59 1.11 -7.84
C ASP A 369 -2.02 0.05 -8.87
N TYR A 370 -1.77 -1.23 -8.56
CA TYR A 370 -2.13 -2.35 -9.43
C TYR A 370 -3.64 -2.54 -9.51
N PHE A 371 -4.34 -2.53 -8.38
CA PHE A 371 -5.80 -2.65 -8.38
C PHE A 371 -6.45 -1.52 -9.19
N MET A 372 -6.03 -0.28 -8.97
CA MET A 372 -6.56 0.88 -9.70
C MET A 372 -6.29 0.84 -11.21
N GLU A 373 -5.20 0.23 -11.66
CA GLU A 373 -4.93 0.07 -13.10
C GLU A 373 -5.95 -0.86 -13.77
N THR A 374 -6.51 -1.80 -13.01
CA THR A 374 -7.43 -2.84 -13.52
C THR A 374 -8.90 -2.41 -13.51
N ILE A 375 -9.24 -1.28 -12.86
CA ILE A 375 -10.63 -0.79 -12.80
C ILE A 375 -11.11 -0.34 -14.17
N LEU A 376 -10.34 0.46 -14.90
CA LEU A 376 -10.75 0.91 -16.23
C LEU A 376 -10.42 -0.17 -17.28
N PRO A 377 -11.23 -0.34 -18.34
CA PRO A 377 -10.88 -1.26 -19.41
C PRO A 377 -9.51 -0.94 -20.00
N THR A 378 -8.59 -1.91 -19.95
CA THR A 378 -7.29 -1.83 -20.63
C THR A 378 -7.40 -2.43 -22.04
N SER A 379 -6.50 -2.03 -22.94
CA SER A 379 -6.36 -2.73 -24.23
C SER A 379 -6.08 -4.22 -23.99
N SER A 380 -6.57 -5.11 -24.86
CA SER A 380 -6.30 -6.56 -24.79
C SER A 380 -4.81 -6.93 -24.70
N ASN A 381 -3.92 -6.02 -25.10
CA ASN A 381 -2.47 -6.19 -25.05
C ASN A 381 -1.85 -5.85 -23.67
N CYS A 382 -2.67 -5.55 -22.67
CA CYS A 382 -2.27 -5.08 -21.35
C CYS A 382 -3.19 -5.66 -20.27
N LEU A 383 -3.06 -6.97 -20.04
CA LEU A 383 -3.79 -7.70 -19.01
C LEU A 383 -2.87 -8.02 -17.83
N MET A 384 -3.37 -7.83 -16.62
CA MET A 384 -2.70 -8.24 -15.39
C MET A 384 -2.94 -9.73 -15.12
N LEU A 385 -2.64 -10.58 -16.11
CA LEU A 385 -2.88 -12.01 -16.05
C LEU A 385 -1.82 -12.69 -15.18
N ALA A 386 -2.27 -13.24 -14.06
CA ALA A 386 -1.46 -13.98 -13.10
C ALA A 386 -1.72 -15.48 -13.22
N TYR A 387 -0.72 -16.28 -12.86
CA TYR A 387 -0.73 -17.73 -13.04
C TYR A 387 -0.68 -18.42 -11.69
N LYS A 388 -1.56 -19.40 -11.49
CA LYS A 388 -1.58 -20.23 -10.29
C LYS A 388 -0.29 -21.03 -10.25
N CYS A 389 0.42 -20.98 -9.13
CA CYS A 389 1.68 -21.70 -8.98
C CYS A 389 1.94 -22.00 -7.50
N ASP A 390 2.76 -23.00 -7.21
CA ASP A 390 3.08 -23.35 -5.82
C ASP A 390 3.94 -22.27 -5.14
N ASN A 391 4.87 -21.69 -5.90
CA ASN A 391 5.80 -20.67 -5.41
C ASN A 391 6.32 -19.81 -6.56
N TYR A 392 6.91 -18.66 -6.21
CA TYR A 392 7.39 -17.70 -7.18
C TYR A 392 8.57 -18.22 -8.03
N THR A 393 9.44 -19.07 -7.48
CA THR A 393 10.56 -19.67 -8.22
C THR A 393 10.05 -20.53 -9.37
N ASN A 394 9.07 -21.41 -9.11
CA ASN A 394 8.46 -22.23 -10.14
C ASN A 394 7.76 -21.39 -11.23
N TYR A 395 7.16 -20.25 -10.84
CA TYR A 395 6.60 -19.29 -11.78
C TYR A 395 7.69 -18.69 -12.70
N LEU A 396 8.82 -18.25 -12.13
CA LEU A 396 9.95 -17.71 -12.90
C LEU A 396 10.59 -18.76 -13.83
N ASP A 397 10.61 -20.02 -13.41
CA ASP A 397 11.09 -21.16 -14.20
C ASP A 397 10.12 -21.54 -15.34
N GLY A 398 8.96 -20.90 -15.46
CA GLY A 398 7.97 -21.18 -16.51
C GLY A 398 7.16 -22.45 -16.30
N LYS A 399 7.15 -23.02 -15.08
CA LYS A 399 6.49 -24.31 -14.78
C LYS A 399 4.95 -24.22 -14.70
N CYS A 400 4.40 -23.00 -14.66
CA CYS A 400 2.99 -22.72 -14.40
C CYS A 400 2.34 -21.89 -15.53
N ALA A 401 2.75 -22.10 -16.79
CA ALA A 401 2.40 -21.21 -17.90
C ALA A 401 1.07 -21.54 -18.62
N SER A 402 0.28 -22.51 -18.14
CA SER A 402 -1.04 -22.81 -18.71
C SER A 402 -2.07 -21.79 -18.22
N CYS A 403 -2.86 -21.27 -19.15
CA CYS A 403 -4.05 -20.48 -18.86
C CYS A 403 -5.16 -21.07 -19.71
N ASP A 404 -5.82 -22.10 -19.18
CA ASP A 404 -7.01 -22.63 -19.83
C ASP A 404 -8.19 -21.68 -19.56
N LYS A 405 -9.18 -21.68 -20.45
CA LYS A 405 -10.38 -20.83 -20.29
C LYS A 405 -11.25 -21.23 -19.10
N SER A 406 -10.85 -22.25 -18.35
CA SER A 406 -11.57 -22.70 -17.18
C SER A 406 -11.25 -21.82 -15.95
N GLY A 407 -10.25 -20.93 -16.00
CA GLY A 407 -9.89 -20.06 -14.87
C GLY A 407 -9.26 -20.81 -13.69
N ILE A 408 -8.88 -22.09 -13.89
CA ILE A 408 -8.27 -22.91 -12.84
C ILE A 408 -6.79 -22.56 -12.65
N ASP A 409 -6.09 -22.26 -13.75
CA ASP A 409 -4.63 -22.05 -13.76
C ASP A 409 -4.20 -20.58 -13.91
N CYS A 410 -5.12 -19.66 -14.21
CA CYS A 410 -4.81 -18.25 -14.39
C CYS A 410 -6.00 -17.36 -14.02
N ALA A 411 -5.71 -16.11 -13.67
CA ALA A 411 -6.71 -15.11 -13.38
C ALA A 411 -6.19 -13.69 -13.61
N GLU A 412 -7.08 -12.78 -14.02
CA GLU A 412 -6.76 -11.35 -13.99
C GLU A 412 -6.70 -10.87 -12.54
N MET A 413 -5.54 -10.38 -12.13
CA MET A 413 -5.37 -9.73 -10.84
C MET A 413 -6.18 -8.43 -10.78
N GLY A 414 -6.83 -8.15 -9.66
CA GLY A 414 -7.53 -6.89 -9.39
C GLY A 414 -9.02 -6.95 -9.68
N PHE A 415 -9.57 -5.90 -10.28
CA PHE A 415 -11.02 -5.68 -10.35
C PHE A 415 -11.79 -6.85 -11.00
N LYS A 416 -11.21 -7.51 -12.01
CA LYS A 416 -11.84 -8.64 -12.72
C LYS A 416 -11.51 -10.04 -12.18
N SER A 417 -10.84 -10.15 -11.04
CA SER A 417 -10.50 -11.47 -10.47
C SER A 417 -11.74 -12.34 -10.20
N ILE A 418 -12.89 -11.73 -9.89
CA ILE A 418 -14.17 -12.42 -9.67
C ILE A 418 -14.66 -13.18 -10.91
N ASP A 419 -14.31 -12.74 -12.12
CA ASP A 419 -14.69 -13.42 -13.37
C ASP A 419 -14.03 -14.80 -13.51
N TYR A 420 -13.00 -15.08 -12.69
CA TYR A 420 -12.23 -16.32 -12.67
C TYR A 420 -12.56 -17.20 -11.45
N PHE A 421 -13.40 -16.73 -10.54
CA PHE A 421 -13.79 -17.45 -9.34
C PHE A 421 -14.94 -18.43 -9.63
N LYS A 422 -14.88 -19.61 -9.01
CA LYS A 422 -15.96 -20.62 -9.02
C LYS A 422 -16.31 -20.97 -7.58
N ASP A 423 -17.61 -21.02 -7.27
CA ASP A 423 -18.13 -21.19 -5.91
C ASP A 423 -17.70 -22.50 -5.21
N ASP A 424 -17.14 -23.48 -5.93
CA ASP A 424 -16.59 -24.71 -5.37
C ASP A 424 -15.14 -24.57 -4.86
N ASP A 425 -14.48 -23.42 -5.11
CA ASP A 425 -13.11 -23.14 -4.70
C ASP A 425 -12.99 -22.73 -3.22
N LYS A 426 -13.06 -23.71 -2.33
CA LYS A 426 -12.95 -23.49 -0.87
C LYS A 426 -11.52 -23.28 -0.35
N MET A 427 -10.50 -23.44 -1.19
CA MET A 427 -9.10 -23.39 -0.76
C MET A 427 -8.40 -22.16 -1.35
N PRO A 428 -7.62 -21.41 -0.54
CA PRO A 428 -6.84 -20.29 -1.04
C PRO A 428 -5.89 -20.69 -2.16
N LYS A 429 -5.91 -19.96 -3.27
CA LYS A 429 -5.04 -20.17 -4.43
C LYS A 429 -4.02 -19.05 -4.55
N LYS A 430 -2.75 -19.40 -4.76
CA LYS A 430 -1.67 -18.43 -4.98
C LYS A 430 -1.42 -18.23 -6.46
N PHE A 431 -1.49 -16.98 -6.91
CA PHE A 431 -1.22 -16.55 -8.27
C PHE A 431 0.01 -15.64 -8.32
N TYR A 432 0.83 -15.77 -9.35
CA TYR A 432 2.04 -14.98 -9.53
C TYR A 432 2.02 -14.27 -10.88
N ILE A 433 2.54 -13.05 -10.89
CA ILE A 433 2.67 -12.20 -12.08
C ILE A 433 3.91 -11.34 -11.95
N THR A 434 4.61 -11.05 -13.04
CA THR A 434 5.62 -9.98 -13.05
C THR A 434 5.04 -8.71 -13.69
N THR A 435 5.28 -7.57 -13.08
CA THR A 435 4.79 -6.26 -13.56
C THR A 435 5.94 -5.40 -14.10
N ASN A 436 5.59 -4.30 -14.77
CA ASN A 436 6.52 -3.24 -15.11
C ASN A 436 6.79 -2.33 -13.91
N ARG A 437 7.85 -1.52 -14.03
CA ARG A 437 8.24 -0.50 -13.05
C ARG A 437 7.31 0.72 -13.01
N ARG A 438 6.63 1.02 -14.11
CA ARG A 438 5.77 2.20 -14.28
C ARG A 438 4.49 1.79 -15.00
N LYS A 439 3.48 2.64 -14.92
CA LYS A 439 2.26 2.49 -15.73
C LYS A 439 2.61 2.51 -17.23
N PRO A 440 1.96 1.67 -18.05
CA PRO A 440 1.11 0.56 -17.62
C PRO A 440 1.95 -0.54 -16.94
N TYR A 441 1.54 -0.97 -15.75
CA TYR A 441 2.21 -2.00 -14.95
C TYR A 441 2.03 -3.40 -15.54
N CYS A 442 1.00 -3.62 -16.36
CA CYS A 442 0.88 -4.85 -17.14
C CYS A 442 2.12 -5.08 -18.03
N ARG A 443 2.50 -6.34 -18.26
CA ARG A 443 3.45 -6.67 -19.32
C ARG A 443 2.69 -6.93 -20.60
N LYS A 444 3.19 -6.44 -21.73
CA LYS A 444 2.60 -6.79 -23.04
C LYS A 444 2.67 -8.30 -23.20
N LEU A 445 1.53 -8.92 -23.48
CA LEU A 445 1.48 -10.33 -23.83
C LEU A 445 2.21 -10.50 -25.16
N SER A 446 3.44 -11.02 -25.12
CA SER A 446 4.12 -11.49 -26.32
C SER A 446 3.39 -12.76 -26.75
N ILE A 447 2.44 -12.62 -27.68
CA ILE A 447 1.83 -13.78 -28.34
C ILE A 447 2.96 -14.43 -29.15
N ASN A 448 3.62 -15.41 -28.56
CA ASN A 448 4.61 -16.21 -29.28
C ASN A 448 3.82 -17.20 -30.13
N THR A 449 3.53 -16.83 -31.37
CA THR A 449 2.79 -17.65 -32.36
C THR A 449 3.58 -18.86 -32.87
N ASN A 450 4.56 -19.35 -32.11
CA ASN A 450 5.45 -20.44 -32.49
C ASN A 450 5.24 -21.74 -31.68
N PHE A 451 3.99 -22.06 -31.36
CA PHE A 451 3.62 -23.46 -31.11
C PHE A 451 2.93 -23.97 -32.38
N LYS A 452 3.74 -24.56 -33.26
CA LYS A 452 3.29 -25.38 -34.40
C LYS A 452 3.17 -26.84 -33.97
#